data_AF-A0A7J8NJ87-F1
#
_entry.id   AF-A0A7J8NJ87-F1
#
_cell.length_a   1.000
_cell.length_b   1.000
_cell.length_c   1.000
_cell.angle_alpha   90.00
_cell.angle_beta   90.00
_cell.angle_gamma   90.00
#
_symmetry.space_group_name_H-M   'P 1'
#
loop_
_entity.id
_entity.type
_entity.pdbx_description
1 polymer ?
#
loop_
_entity_poly.entity_id
_entity_poly.type
_entity_poly.pdbx_seq_one_letter_code
_entity_poly.pdbx_strand_id
1 'polypeptide(L)' 'VVKINVDAAIEEGKLGLGVIVKDEDGFVLGGYGYVKDMTFNSEWAEMMAIEEGVSLAKSLNLYNNLIQL' A
#
# COMPACT_ATOMS: atom_id res chain seq x y z
N VAL A 1 4.12 15.29 -7.23
CA VAL A 1 4.65 14.07 -6.58
C VAL A 1 3.49 13.42 -5.85
N VAL A 2 3.41 12.11 -5.85
CA VAL A 2 2.41 11.34 -5.09
C VAL A 2 3.15 10.53 -4.04
N LYS A 3 2.68 10.59 -2.79
CA LYS A 3 3.24 9.82 -1.67
C LYS A 3 2.32 8.64 -1.38
N ILE A 4 2.91 7.46 -1.22
CA ILE A 4 2.19 6.22 -0.93
C ILE A 4 2.74 5.67 0.38
N ASN A 5 1.92 5.69 1.43
CA ASN A 5 2.26 5.05 2.69
C ASN A 5 1.67 3.65 2.70
N VAL A 6 2.48 2.66 3.02
CA VAL A 6 2.09 1.26 3.09
C VAL A 6 2.56 0.67 4.41
N ASP A 7 1.85 -0.34 4.89
CA ASP A 7 2.23 -1.11 6.08
C ASP A 7 1.60 -2.51 5.97
N ALA A 8 2.28 -3.51 6.52
CA ALA A 8 1.73 -4.85 6.66
C ALA A 8 2.03 -5.49 8.02
N ALA A 9 1.08 -6.31 8.48
CA ALA A 9 1.19 -7.04 9.72
C ALA A 9 0.87 -8.52 9.49
N ILE A 10 1.59 -9.39 10.21
CA ILE A 10 1.33 -10.84 10.20
C ILE A 10 1.06 -11.31 11.62
N GLU A 11 -0.07 -11.97 11.80
CA GLU A 11 -0.45 -12.58 13.05
C GLU A 11 -1.18 -13.90 12.78
N GLU A 12 -0.75 -14.98 13.43
CA GLU A 12 -1.43 -16.30 13.37
C GLU A 12 -1.79 -16.80 11.94
N GLY A 13 -0.91 -16.57 10.96
CA GLY A 13 -1.14 -17.00 9.57
C GLY A 13 -2.11 -16.12 8.78
N LYS A 14 -2.40 -14.91 9.27
CA LYS A 14 -3.15 -13.88 8.57
C LYS A 14 -2.23 -12.72 8.24
N LEU A 15 -2.43 -12.17 7.04
CA LEU A 15 -1.83 -10.93 6.58
C LEU A 15 -2.88 -9.81 6.71
N GLY A 16 -2.53 -8.75 7.44
CA GLY A 16 -3.20 -7.45 7.36
C GLY A 16 -2.35 -6.49 6.53
N LEU A 17 -2.98 -5.67 5.70
CA LEU A 17 -2.30 -4.71 4.83
C LEU A 17 -3.07 -3.39 4.79
N GLY A 18 -2.34 -2.28 4.75
CA GLY A 18 -2.89 -0.93 4.61
C GLY A 18 -2.13 -0.11 3.58
N VAL A 19 -2.87 0.69 2.81
CA VAL A 19 -2.34 1.60 1.79
C VAL A 19 -3.04 2.95 1.90
N ILE A 20 -2.26 4.03 1.86
CA ILE A 20 -2.75 5.41 1.74
C ILE A 20 -1.98 6.11 0.63
N VAL A 21 -2.69 6.71 -0.32
CA VAL A 21 -2.13 7.58 -1.37
C VAL A 21 -2.51 9.02 -1.05
N LYS A 22 -1.52 9.91 -1.04
CA LYS A 22 -1.67 11.33 -0.73
C LYS A 22 -0.88 12.21 -1.69
N ASP A 23 -1.30 13.45 -1.84
CA ASP A 23 -0.55 14.46 -2.59
C ASP A 23 0.64 15.02 -1.78
N GLU A 24 1.31 16.04 -2.33
CA GLU A 24 2.49 16.65 -1.71
C GLU A 24 2.18 17.31 -0.37
N ASP A 25 1.00 17.92 -0.27
CA ASP A 25 0.48 18.64 0.90
C ASP A 25 -0.10 17.69 1.97
N GLY A 26 -0.25 16.41 1.63
CA GLY A 26 -0.73 15.36 2.52
C GLY A 26 -2.24 15.15 2.48
N PHE A 27 -2.94 15.73 1.50
CA PHE A 27 -4.34 15.42 1.26
C PHE A 27 -4.49 13.99 0.74
N VAL A 28 -5.40 13.22 1.35
CA VAL A 28 -5.60 11.81 1.02
C VAL A 28 -6.44 11.70 -0.25
N LEU A 29 -5.84 11.13 -1.30
CA LEU A 29 -6.47 10.89 -2.60
C LEU A 29 -7.18 9.54 -2.66
N GLY A 30 -6.75 8.59 -1.82
CA GLY A 30 -7.35 7.28 -1.72
C GLY A 30 -6.60 6.38 -0.74
N GLY A 31 -7.21 5.24 -0.41
CA GLY A 31 -6.61 4.24 0.45
C GLY A 31 -7.54 3.06 0.64
N TYR A 32 -6.98 1.95 1.10
CA TYR A 32 -7.73 0.79 1.56
C TYR A 32 -6.89 -0.03 2.53
N GLY A 33 -7.55 -0.98 3.19
CA GLY A 33 -6.89 -2.06 3.89
C GLY A 33 -7.70 -3.35 3.78
N TYR A 34 -7.03 -4.47 3.94
CA TYR A 34 -7.69 -5.78 3.94
C TYR A 34 -6.96 -6.77 4.83
N VAL A 35 -7.64 -7.88 5.13
CA VAL A 35 -7.07 -9.05 5.79
C VAL A 35 -7.24 -10.26 4.88
N LYS A 36 -6.22 -11.10 4.78
CA LYS A 36 -6.24 -12.33 3.98
C LYS A 36 -5.55 -13.47 4.73
N ASP A 37 -6.12 -14.65 4.67
CA ASP A 37 -5.47 -15.87 5.16
C ASP A 37 -4.28 -16.21 4.25
N MET A 38 -3.07 -16.09 4.78
CA MET A 38 -1.82 -16.25 4.05
C MET A 38 -0.64 -16.34 5.01
N THR A 39 0.22 -17.35 4.82
CA THR A 39 1.46 -17.52 5.59
C THR A 39 2.66 -17.01 4.80
N PHE A 40 3.07 -15.77 5.09
CA PHE A 40 4.34 -15.20 4.66
C PHE A 40 5.20 -14.82 5.89
N ASN A 41 6.47 -14.48 5.65
CA ASN A 41 7.25 -13.74 6.64
C ASN A 41 7.00 -12.23 6.48
N SER A 42 7.44 -11.45 7.46
CA SER A 42 7.29 -9.99 7.48
C SER A 42 7.79 -9.30 6.20
N GLU A 43 8.89 -9.78 5.63
CA GLU A 43 9.52 -9.18 4.45
C GLU A 43 8.66 -9.32 3.20
N TRP A 44 8.06 -10.49 2.98
CA TRP A 44 7.13 -10.70 1.86
C TRP A 44 5.82 -9.93 2.05
N ALA A 45 5.36 -9.74 3.28
CA ALA A 45 4.18 -8.95 3.60
C ALA A 45 4.38 -7.46 3.27
N GLU A 46 5.51 -6.88 3.66
CA GLU A 46 5.88 -5.51 3.33
C GLU A 46 6.00 -5.29 1.82
N MET A 47 6.62 -6.25 1.10
CA MET A 47 6.73 -6.17 -0.35
C MET A 47 5.35 -6.18 -1.04
N MET A 48 4.41 -6.99 -0.54
CA MET A 48 3.03 -6.99 -1.03
C MET A 48 2.34 -5.64 -0.75
N ALA A 49 2.57 -5.03 0.42
CA ALA A 49 2.06 -3.70 0.74
C ALA A 49 2.50 -2.65 -0.29
N ILE A 50 3.78 -2.69 -0.67
CA ILE A 50 4.33 -1.82 -1.73
C ILE A 50 3.65 -2.08 -3.08
N GLU A 51 3.50 -3.34 -3.48
CA GLU A 51 2.86 -3.72 -4.77
C GLU A 51 1.40 -3.24 -4.84
N GLU A 52 0.65 -3.41 -3.75
CA GLU A 52 -0.72 -2.93 -3.58
C GLU A 52 -0.78 -1.40 -3.65
N GLY A 53 0.16 -0.72 -2.98
CA GLY A 53 0.31 0.73 -3.05
C GLY A 53 0.49 1.27 -4.46
N VAL A 54 1.43 0.69 -5.21
CA VAL A 54 1.67 1.06 -6.62
C VAL A 54 0.46 0.73 -7.49
N SER A 55 -0.22 -0.38 -7.23
CA SER A 55 -1.43 -0.79 -7.96
C SER A 55 -2.58 0.19 -7.74
N LEU A 56 -2.77 0.69 -6.51
CA LEU A 56 -3.74 1.73 -6.21
C LEU A 56 -3.42 3.05 -6.94
N ALA A 57 -2.17 3.50 -6.90
CA ALA A 57 -1.79 4.72 -7.62
C ALA A 57 -2.06 4.60 -9.13
N LYS A 58 -1.83 3.41 -9.71
CA LYS A 58 -2.19 3.12 -11.11
C LYS A 58 -3.69 3.18 -11.36
N SER A 59 -4.52 2.56 -10.50
CA SER A 59 -5.98 2.55 -10.67
C SER A 59 -6.61 3.94 -10.53
N LEU A 60 -5.97 4.84 -9.77
CA LEU A 60 -6.31 6.25 -9.66
C LEU A 60 -5.78 7.12 -10.82
N ASN A 61 -5.16 6.52 -11.85
CA ASN A 61 -4.51 7.21 -12.97
C ASN A 61 -3.40 8.19 -12.54
N LEU A 62 -2.71 7.90 -11.43
CA LEU A 62 -1.63 8.75 -10.91
C LEU A 62 -0.23 8.35 -11.42
N TYR A 63 -0.14 7.37 -12.32
CA TYR A 63 1.12 6.76 -12.80
C TYR A 63 2.06 7.71 -13.58
N ASN A 64 1.56 8.85 -14.04
CA ASN A 64 2.40 9.89 -14.68
C ASN A 64 3.09 10.82 -13.66
N ASN A 65 2.76 10.68 -12.37
CA ASN A 65 3.41 11.43 -11.31
C ASN A 65 4.65 10.68 -10.81
N LEU A 66 5.63 11.42 -10.30
CA LEU A 66 6.69 10.84 -9.49
C LEU A 66 6.05 10.22 -8.23
N ILE A 67 6.27 8.91 -8.03
CA ILE A 67 5.81 8.15 -6.87
C ILE A 67 6.91 8.10 -5.83
N GLN A 68 6.56 8.37 -4.57
CA GLN A 68 7.40 8.21 -3.39
C GLN A 68 6.71 7.24 -2.42
N LEU A 69 7.42 6.18 -2.03
CA LEU A 69 7.01 5.22 -1.01
C LEU A 69 7.60 5.64 0.35
#